data_AF-A0AA38L7G4-F1
#
_entry.id   AF-A0AA38L7G4-F1
#
_cell.length_a   1.000
_cell.length_b   1.000
_cell.length_c   1.000
_cell.angle_alpha   90.00
_cell.angle_beta   90.00
_cell.angle_gamma   90.00
#
_symmetry.space_group_name_H-M   'P 1'
#
loop_
_entity.id
_entity.type
_entity.pdbx_description
1 polymer ?
#
loop_
_entity_poly.entity_id
_entity_poly.type
_entity_poly.pdbx_seq_one_letter_code
_entity_poly.pdbx_strand_id
1 'polypeptide(L)' 'SWDNLVMAIGSTSITLKMEDVVDSLISEEMRRKVSLNSKEDSRVFEEEQNNGENMRRSVAIPGIRGDQNPL' A
#
# COMPACT_ATOMS: atom_id res chain seq x y z
N SER A 1 -13.83 22.88 32.01
CA SER A 1 -13.01 23.48 30.94
C SER A 1 -12.23 22.36 30.28
N TRP A 2 -12.13 22.35 28.95
CA TRP A 2 -11.37 21.38 28.15
C TRP A 2 -10.06 21.99 27.64
N ASP A 3 -9.65 23.13 28.19
CA ASP A 3 -8.50 23.89 27.69
C ASP A 3 -7.17 23.18 27.99
N ASN A 4 -7.18 22.29 28.99
CA ASN A 4 -6.02 21.52 29.41
C ASN A 4 -6.36 20.03 29.58
N LEU A 5 -5.45 19.18 29.15
CA LEU A 5 -5.39 17.76 29.46
C LEU A 5 -4.42 17.56 30.63
N VAL A 6 -4.92 17.04 31.75
CA VAL A 6 -4.11 16.71 32.92
C VAL A 6 -3.97 15.19 32.99
N MET A 7 -2.73 14.69 33.00
CA MET A 7 -2.41 13.27 33.09
C MET A 7 -1.52 13.02 34.31
N ALA A 8 -1.88 12.01 35.11
CA ALA A 8 -1.05 11.54 36.22
C ALA A 8 -0.21 10.34 35.76
N ILE A 9 1.10 10.39 36.03
CA ILE A 9 2.05 9.31 35.74
C ILE A 9 2.82 9.01 37.04
N GLY A 10 2.37 7.97 37.75
CA GLY A 10 2.88 7.68 39.09
C GLY A 10 2.57 8.82 40.06
N SER A 11 3.60 9.40 40.67
CA SER A 11 3.45 10.55 41.58
C SER A 11 3.54 11.92 40.89
N THR A 12 3.71 11.96 39.57
CA THR A 12 3.82 13.22 38.82
C THR A 12 2.53 13.52 38.05
N SER A 13 2.23 14.81 37.88
CA SER A 13 1.14 15.27 37.03
C SER A 13 1.70 16.15 35.91
N ILE A 14 1.31 15.86 34.68
CA ILE A 14 1.62 16.65 33.49
C ILE A 14 0.34 17.34 33.04
N THR A 15 0.45 18.64 32.76
CA THR A 15 -0.63 19.43 32.16
C THR A 15 -0.21 19.82 30.76
N LEU A 16 -1.01 19.43 29.78
CA LEU A 16 -0.85 19.79 28.38
C LEU A 16 -1.99 20.71 28.00
N LYS A 17 -1.73 21.70 27.14
CA LYS A 17 -2.83 22.44 26.52
C LYS A 17 -3.53 21.54 25.51
N MET A 18 -4.86 21.57 25.52
CA MET A 18 -5.64 20.72 24.62
C MET A 18 -5.49 21.15 23.15
N GLU A 19 -5.28 22.45 22.89
CA GLU A 19 -5.00 23.00 21.55
C GLU A 19 -3.80 22.31 20.89
N ASP A 20 -2.67 22.24 21.62
CA ASP A 20 -1.42 21.66 21.12
C ASP A 20 -1.57 20.15 20.87
N VAL A 21 -2.31 19.44 21.73
CA VAL A 21 -2.56 18.01 21.58
C VAL A 21 -3.38 17.74 20.32
N VAL A 22 -4.44 18.51 20.09
CA VAL A 22 -5.30 18.35 18.92
C VAL A 22 -4.54 18.67 17.63
N ASP A 23 -3.78 19.76 17.60
CA ASP A 23 -2.99 20.16 16.44
C ASP A 23 -1.91 19.11 16.09
N SER A 24 -1.28 18.53 17.11
CA SER A 24 -0.32 17.44 16.93
C SER A 24 -0.97 16.20 16.33
N LEU A 25 -2.14 15.80 16.83
CA LEU A 25 -2.89 14.65 16.32
C LEU A 25 -3.34 14.85 14.86
N ILE A 26 -3.84 16.03 14.52
CA ILE A 26 -4.24 16.36 13.14
C ILE A 26 -3.03 16.35 12.22
N SER A 27 -1.92 16.95 12.64
CA SER A 27 -0.69 17.00 11.86
C SER A 27 -0.14 15.60 11.57
N GLU A 28 -0.18 14.71 12.56
CA GLU A 28 0.29 13.34 12.42
C GLU A 28 -0.66 12.50 11.54
N GLU A 29 -1.97 12.72 11.64
CA GLU A 29 -2.94 12.10 10.73
C GLU A 29 -2.69 12.53 9.26
N MET A 30 -2.43 13.82 9.02
CA MET A 30 -2.10 14.31 7.68
C MET A 30 -0.80 13.71 7.15
N ARG A 31 0.24 13.58 7.98
CA ARG A 31 1.49 12.90 7.60
C ARG A 31 1.25 11.43 7.23
N ARG A 32 0.43 10.72 8.00
CA ARG A 32 0.07 9.33 7.71
C ARG A 32 -0.69 9.20 6.40
N LYS A 33 -1.65 10.10 6.12
CA LYS A 33 -2.36 10.14 4.83
C LYS A 33 -1.43 10.40 3.66
N VAL A 34 -0.51 11.36 3.77
CA VAL A 34 0.51 11.61 2.73
C VAL A 34 1.39 10.38 2.51
N SER A 35 1.80 9.69 3.59
CA SER A 35 2.60 8.46 3.49
C SER A 35 1.82 7.26 2.92
N LEU A 36 0.49 7.23 3.06
CA LEU A 36 -0.35 6.20 2.47
C LEU A 36 -0.55 6.47 0.97
N ASN A 37 -0.84 7.72 0.60
CA ASN A 37 -0.96 8.11 -0.80
C ASN A 37 0.36 7.90 -1.57
N SER A 38 1.52 8.16 -0.96
CA SER A 38 2.81 7.90 -1.61
C SER A 38 3.11 6.41 -1.80
N LYS A 39 2.57 5.54 -0.94
CA LYS A 39 2.64 4.08 -1.11
C LYS A 39 1.65 3.55 -2.14
N GLU A 40 0.48 4.18 -2.27
CA GLU A 40 -0.50 3.83 -3.30
C GLU A 40 -0.02 4.23 -4.70
N ASP A 41 0.58 5.42 -4.87
CA ASP A 41 1.22 5.81 -6.14
C ASP A 41 2.36 4.84 -6.53
N SER A 42 3.08 4.30 -5.56
CA SER A 42 4.14 3.32 -5.82
C SER A 42 3.62 1.96 -6.31
N ARG A 43 2.37 1.59 -5.98
CA ARG A 43 1.72 0.36 -6.48
C ARG A 43 1.14 0.52 -7.88
N VAL A 44 0.68 1.72 -8.23
CA VAL A 44 0.15 2.00 -9.59
C VAL A 44 1.25 1.91 -10.65
N PHE A 45 2.50 2.25 -10.31
CA PHE A 45 3.63 2.11 -11.25
C PHE A 45 4.10 0.67 -11.47
N GLU A 46 3.78 -0.29 -10.59
CA GLU A 46 4.18 -1.69 -10.78
C GLU A 46 3.17 -2.50 -11.63
N GLU A 47 1.91 -2.10 -11.71
CA GLU A 47 0.91 -2.81 -12.53
C GLU A 47 0.93 -2.43 -14.02
N GLU A 48 1.42 -1.24 -14.39
CA GLU A 48 1.43 -0.79 -15.79
C GLU A 48 2.62 -1.28 -16.63
N GLN A 49 3.64 -1.93 -16.03
CA GLN A 49 4.80 -2.45 -16.77
C GLN A 49 4.71 -3.93 -17.18
N ASN A 50 3.60 -4.63 -16.93
CA ASN A 50 3.42 -6.05 -17.29
C ASN A 50 2.28 -6.31 -18.29
N ASN A 51 1.96 -5.35 -19.17
CA ASN A 51 0.94 -5.58 -20.21
C ASN A 51 1.40 -5.24 -21.64
N GLY A 52 2.71 -5.19 -21.86
CA GLY A 52 3.29 -4.98 -23.19
C GLY A 52 4.30 -6.07 -23.53
N GLU A 53 4.07 -6.72 -24.67
CA GLU A 53 5.04 -7.58 -25.39
C GLU A 53 5.10 -9.08 -25.02
N ASN A 54 4.11 -9.85 -25.49
CA ASN A 54 4.44 -11.16 -26.07
C ASN A 54 3.95 -11.23 -27.52
N MET A 55 4.78 -10.70 -28.41
CA MET A 55 4.63 -10.87 -29.84
C MET A 55 4.84 -12.34 -30.22
N ARG A 56 3.76 -12.97 -30.69
CA ARG A 56 3.73 -13.96 -31.79
C ARG A 56 5.01 -14.79 -31.97
N ARG A 57 5.08 -15.97 -31.33
CA ARG A 57 5.79 -17.12 -31.90
C ARG A 57 4.78 -18.11 -32.46
N SER A 58 4.61 -18.07 -33.77
CA SER A 58 3.97 -19.12 -34.55
C SER A 58 4.70 -20.44 -34.29
N VAL A 59 4.05 -21.36 -33.58
CA VAL A 59 4.52 -22.75 -33.50
C VAL A 59 4.17 -23.44 -34.81
N ALA A 60 5.19 -23.85 -35.56
CA ALA A 60 5.03 -24.73 -36.70
C ALA A 60 4.40 -26.04 -36.20
N ILE A 61 3.28 -26.46 -36.80
CA ILE A 61 2.67 -27.77 -36.54
C ILE A 61 3.37 -28.79 -37.45
N PRO A 62 4.18 -29.72 -36.92
CA PRO A 62 4.70 -30.80 -37.74
C PRO A 62 3.63 -31.88 -37.84
N GLY A 63 3.05 -31.98 -39.04
CA GLY A 63 2.49 -33.16 -39.70
C GLY A 63 1.77 -34.22 -38.86
N ILE A 64 0.45 -34.30 -39.06
CA ILE A 64 -0.31 -35.53 -38.86
C ILE A 64 0.34 -36.64 -39.69
N ARG A 65 0.86 -37.67 -39.04
CA ARG A 65 1.04 -38.98 -39.66
C ARG A 65 0.68 -40.03 -38.61
N GLY A 66 -0.50 -40.61 -38.80
CA GLY A 66 -0.94 -41.74 -38.02
C GLY A 66 0.00 -42.92 -38.23
N ASP A 67 0.18 -43.71 -37.17
CA ASP A 67 0.01 -45.14 -37.31
C ASP A 67 -0.39 -45.76 -35.97
N GLN A 68 -1.21 -46.79 -36.08
CA GLN A 68 -1.84 -47.56 -35.02
C GLN A 68 -0.83 -48.50 -34.34
N ASN A 69 -0.97 -48.77 -33.04
CA ASN A 69 -1.48 -50.05 -32.49
C ASN A 69 -1.12 -50.19 -30.98
N PRO A 70 -1.95 -50.92 -30.19
CA PRO A 70 -1.80 -51.10 -28.75
C PRO A 70 -1.02 -52.37 -28.41
N LEU A 71 -0.49 -52.45 -27.19
CA LEU A 71 -0.45 -53.66 -26.35
C LEU A 71 -0.43 -53.24 -24.87
#